data_AF-A0A843GJP4-F1
#
_entry.id   AF-A0A843GJP4-F1
#
_cell.length_a   1.000
_cell.length_b   1.000
_cell.length_c   1.000
_cell.angle_alpha   90.00
_cell.angle_beta   90.00
_cell.angle_gamma   90.00
#
_symmetry.space_group_name_H-M   'P 1'
#
loop_
_entity.id
_entity.type
_entity.pdbx_description
1 polymer ?
#
loop_
_entity_poly.entity_id
_entity_poly.type
_entity_poly.pdbx_seq_one_letter_code
_entity_poly.pdbx_strand_id
1 'polypeptide(L)' 'MLKTKLCGVRFKNPLMLAAGVLGSHASSLNWILKSGAGAVVSKSFSKEPNDGYKNP' A
#
# COMPACT_ATOMS: atom_id res chain seq x y z
N MET A 1 12.52 -1.71 -18.40
CA MET A 1 13.46 -2.13 -17.32
C MET A 1 12.78 -1.87 -15.98
N LEU A 2 13.03 -2.67 -14.93
CA LEU A 2 12.43 -2.67 -13.57
C LEU A 2 11.45 -3.82 -13.21
N LYS A 3 11.04 -4.71 -14.10
CA LYS A 3 10.16 -5.85 -13.70
C LYS A 3 10.82 -6.71 -12.62
N THR A 4 10.05 -7.13 -11.61
CA THR A 4 10.58 -7.86 -10.44
C THR A 4 9.73 -9.09 -10.13
N LYS A 5 10.36 -10.19 -9.71
CA LYS A 5 9.68 -11.38 -9.18
C LYS A 5 10.05 -11.51 -7.70
N LEU A 6 9.06 -11.45 -6.82
CA LEU A 6 9.24 -11.55 -5.36
C LEU A 6 8.15 -12.46 -4.79
N CYS A 7 8.52 -13.39 -3.89
CA CYS A 7 7.60 -14.36 -3.28
C CYS A 7 6.70 -15.11 -4.30
N GLY A 8 7.23 -15.40 -5.49
CA GLY A 8 6.47 -16.06 -6.56
C GLY A 8 5.57 -15.14 -7.41
N VAL A 9 5.35 -13.89 -6.99
CA VAL A 9 4.52 -12.91 -7.69
C VAL A 9 5.38 -12.06 -8.63
N ARG A 10 4.85 -11.74 -9.82
CA ARG A 10 5.49 -10.86 -10.80
C ARG A 10 4.91 -9.45 -10.71
N PHE A 11 5.77 -8.45 -10.54
CA PHE A 11 5.42 -7.04 -10.46
C PHE A 11 5.94 -6.27 -11.67
N LYS A 12 5.21 -5.21 -12.06
CA LYS A 12 5.60 -4.34 -13.19
C LYS A 12 6.89 -3.57 -12.89
N ASN A 13 7.11 -3.22 -11.63
CA ASN A 13 8.29 -2.57 -11.08
C ASN A 13 8.39 -2.92 -9.57
N PRO A 14 9.52 -2.67 -8.87
CA PRO A 14 9.67 -3.02 -7.46
C PRO A 14 9.09 -1.98 -6.49
N LEU A 15 8.55 -0.86 -6.99
CA LEU A 15 8.05 0.20 -6.12
C LEU A 15 6.76 -0.26 -5.44
N MET A 16 6.75 -0.20 -4.12
CA MET A 16 5.60 -0.54 -3.30
C MET A 16 5.28 0.61 -2.35
N LEU A 17 4.00 0.91 -2.16
CA LEU A 17 3.56 1.84 -1.12
C LEU A 17 3.92 1.27 0.26
N ALA A 18 4.57 2.06 1.11
CA ALA A 18 4.86 1.65 2.48
C ALA A 18 3.59 1.61 3.34
N ALA A 19 3.48 0.62 4.23
CA ALA A 19 2.36 0.53 5.17
C ALA A 19 2.26 1.80 6.04
N GLY A 20 1.04 2.27 6.27
CA GLY A 20 0.80 3.48 7.07
C GLY A 20 0.85 4.80 6.31
N VAL A 21 1.28 4.80 5.05
CA VAL A 21 1.27 5.99 4.19
C VAL A 21 0.16 5.83 3.16
N LEU A 22 -0.86 6.71 3.19
CA LEU A 22 -1.99 6.69 2.23
C LEU A 22 -2.68 5.32 2.06
N GLY A 23 -2.61 4.46 3.09
CA GLY A 23 -3.04 3.06 3.02
C GLY A 23 -4.33 2.73 3.78
N SER A 24 -4.98 3.74 4.40
CA SER A 24 -6.17 3.53 5.24
C SER A 24 -7.47 3.40 4.45
N HIS A 25 -7.50 3.85 3.20
CA HIS A 25 -8.68 3.80 2.34
C HIS A 25 -8.37 3.10 1.02
N ALA A 26 -9.32 2.29 0.54
CA ALA A 26 -9.19 1.59 -0.75
C ALA A 26 -9.05 2.56 -1.94
N SER A 27 -9.68 3.74 -1.87
CA SER A 27 -9.55 4.79 -2.89
C SER A 27 -8.10 5.28 -3.02
N SER A 28 -7.40 5.49 -1.91
CA SER A 28 -5.98 5.89 -1.90
C SER A 28 -5.07 4.80 -2.47
N LEU A 29 -5.30 3.53 -2.11
CA LEU A 29 -4.56 2.38 -2.67
C LEU A 29 -4.75 2.30 -4.19
N ASN A 30 -5.99 2.44 -4.68
CA ASN A 30 -6.30 2.45 -6.10
C ASN A 30 -5.63 3.62 -6.84
N TRP A 31 -5.60 4.80 -6.21
CA TRP A 31 -4.92 5.96 -6.77
C TRP A 31 -3.42 5.71 -6.94
N ILE A 32 -2.74 5.18 -5.91
CA ILE A 32 -1.30 4.88 -5.98
C ILE A 32 -0.96 3.84 -7.07
N LEU A 33 -1.79 2.80 -7.23
CA LEU A 33 -1.61 1.83 -8.32
C LEU A 33 -1.75 2.48 -9.70
N LYS A 34 -2.74 3.37 -9.88
CA LYS A 34 -2.93 4.13 -11.12
C LYS A 34 -1.77 5.10 -11.37
N SER A 35 -1.13 5.61 -10.32
CA SER A 35 0.06 6.47 -10.40
C SER A 35 1.36 5.72 -10.73
N GLY A 36 1.33 4.39 -10.87
CA GLY A 36 2.45 3.60 -11.41
C GLY A 36 3.21 2.75 -10.39
N ALA A 37 2.77 2.69 -9.13
CA ALA A 37 3.34 1.74 -8.18
C ALA A 37 3.18 0.29 -8.68
N GLY A 38 4.19 -0.54 -8.44
CA GLY A 38 4.17 -1.96 -8.77
C GLY A 38 3.24 -2.76 -7.87
N ALA A 39 3.10 -2.33 -6.61
CA ALA A 39 2.12 -2.84 -5.65
C ALA A 39 1.81 -1.80 -4.56
N VAL A 40 0.85 -2.12 -3.70
CA VAL A 40 0.47 -1.29 -2.54
C VAL A 40 0.32 -2.15 -1.30
N VAL A 41 0.59 -1.56 -0.14
CA VAL A 41 0.42 -2.19 1.18
C VAL A 41 -0.61 -1.39 1.97
N SER A 42 -1.61 -2.07 2.53
CA SER A 42 -2.63 -1.41 3.35
C SER A 42 -2.03 -0.87 4.66
N LYS A 43 -2.78 -0.01 5.35
CA LYS A 43 -2.50 0.27 6.77
C LYS A 43 -2.60 -1.04 7.56
N SER A 44 -1.72 -1.26 8.54
CA SER A 44 -1.88 -2.34 9.51
C SER A 44 -3.13 -2.10 10.36
N PHE A 45 -4.01 -3.09 10.48
CA PHE A 45 -5.25 -3.02 11.24
C PHE A 45 -5.38 -4.19 12.23
N SER A 46 -6.11 -3.95 13.31
CA SER A 46 -6.53 -4.95 14.30
C SER A 46 -7.88 -5.57 13.93
N LYS A 47 -8.28 -6.61 14.66
CA LYS A 47 -9.61 -7.21 14.54
C LYS A 47 -10.72 -6.19 14.81
N GLU A 48 -10.55 -5.42 15.89
CA GLU A 48 -11.47 -4.35 16.26
C GLU A 48 -11.00 -2.99 15.70
N PRO A 49 -11.92 -2.07 15.37
CA PRO A 49 -11.57 -0.72 14.90
C PRO A 49 -10.74 0.08 15.91
N ASN A 50 -9.92 1.00 15.40
CA ASN A 50 -9.10 1.91 16.21
C ASN A 50 -9.13 3.33 15.59
N ASP A 51 -9.60 4.31 16.36
CA ASP A 51 -9.74 5.70 15.93
C ASP A 51 -8.41 6.46 15.82
N GLY A 52 -7.33 5.87 16.33
CA GLY A 52 -6.00 6.47 16.38
C GLY A 52 -5.82 7.41 17.58
N TYR A 53 -4.70 8.14 17.56
CA TYR A 53 -4.40 9.15 18.58
C TYR A 53 -4.99 10.50 18.21
N LYS A 54 -5.25 11.34 19.22
CA LYS A 54 -5.64 12.74 18.99
C LYS A 54 -4.56 13.43 18.15
N ASN A 55 -5.01 14.24 17.20
CA ASN A 55 -4.10 15.10 16.45
C ASN A 55 -3.37 16.06 17.42
N PRO A 56 -2.15 16.49 17.07
CA PRO A 56 -1.49 17.60 17.73
C PRO A 56 -2.36 18.86 17.74
#